data_AF-A0A7W1SCY8-F1
#
_entry.id   AF-A0A7W1SCY8-F1
#
_cell.length_a   1.000
_cell.length_b   1.000
_cell.length_c   1.000
_cell.angle_alpha   90.00
_cell.angle_beta   90.00
_cell.angle_gamma   90.00
#
_symmetry.space_group_name_H-M   'P 1'
#
loop_
_entity.id
_entity.type
_entity.pdbx_description
1 polymer ?
#
loop_
_entity_poly.entity_id
_entity_poly.type
_entity_poly.pdbx_seq_one_letter_code
_entity_poly.pdbx_strand_id
1 'polypeptide(L)'
;MGNRAFGERLGQVASPAAYRAASALLCLVPETPMLFMGQEWSASTPFQFFTDHNPELGALITQGRRKEFRHFAAFSDPARLAEIPDPQEASTFANSKLRWEELREEKHAQVLLLYQEFLRLRRTHPAFRTRARDNFIATKIDDNVVALFFGEPGRYDLAVLIDLIGGHEMPNLDLARFTPDDERDWHPLLSSNEERFGGSGQTLFAEPNTLVLTLVEGRRVRN
;
A
#
# COMPACT_ATOMS: atom_id res chain seq x y z
N MET A 1 -6.32 -0.65 -11.47
CA MET A 1 -6.56 -2.09 -11.70
C MET A 1 -7.26 -2.25 -13.06
N GLY A 2 -7.03 -3.33 -13.82
CA GLY A 2 -7.72 -3.59 -15.10
C GLY A 2 -7.05 -3.09 -16.39
N ASN A 3 -6.25 -2.02 -16.34
CA ASN A 3 -5.57 -1.49 -17.54
C ASN A 3 -4.17 -2.09 -17.80
N ARG A 4 -3.77 -3.09 -17.01
CA ARG A 4 -2.58 -3.90 -17.32
C ARG A 4 -2.98 -5.02 -18.27
N ALA A 5 -2.04 -5.47 -19.09
CA ALA A 5 -2.29 -6.49 -20.11
C ALA A 5 -2.88 -7.78 -19.52
N PHE A 6 -2.38 -8.24 -18.36
CA PHE A 6 -2.86 -9.47 -17.71
C PHE A 6 -3.75 -9.19 -16.49
N GLY A 7 -4.05 -7.92 -16.20
CA GLY A 7 -4.87 -7.52 -15.07
C GLY A 7 -4.18 -7.71 -13.71
N GLU A 8 -2.85 -7.70 -13.67
CA GLU A 8 -2.11 -7.99 -12.44
C GLU A 8 -2.40 -6.95 -11.35
N ARG A 9 -2.46 -7.43 -10.11
CA ARG A 9 -2.61 -6.62 -8.89
C ARG A 9 -1.26 -6.13 -8.40
N LEU A 10 -1.26 -5.07 -7.57
CA LEU A 10 -0.03 -4.57 -6.97
C LEU A 10 0.73 -5.67 -6.20
N GLY A 11 0.03 -6.50 -5.42
CA GLY A 11 0.64 -7.60 -4.66
C GLY A 11 1.25 -8.73 -5.51
N GLN A 12 0.98 -8.75 -6.83
CA GLN A 12 1.59 -9.71 -7.76
C GLN A 12 2.86 -9.15 -8.43
N VAL A 13 3.09 -7.84 -8.36
CA VAL A 13 4.22 -7.18 -9.03
C VAL A 13 5.17 -6.48 -8.06
N ALA A 14 4.72 -6.19 -6.84
CA ALA A 14 5.53 -5.64 -5.76
C ALA A 14 6.04 -6.75 -4.84
N SER A 15 7.15 -6.50 -4.15
CA SER A 15 7.58 -7.38 -3.04
C SER A 15 6.55 -7.33 -1.90
N PRO A 16 6.43 -8.39 -1.07
CA PRO A 16 5.52 -8.38 0.07
C PRO A 16 5.73 -7.18 1.01
N ALA A 17 6.98 -6.79 1.28
CA ALA A 17 7.30 -5.63 2.09
C ALA A 17 6.81 -4.32 1.45
N ALA A 18 7.10 -4.09 0.17
CA ALA A 18 6.65 -2.89 -0.54
C ALA A 18 5.11 -2.82 -0.60
N TYR A 19 4.46 -3.97 -0.77
CA TYR A 19 3.00 -4.05 -0.77
C TYR A 19 2.40 -3.66 0.59
N ARG A 20 2.95 -4.18 1.69
CA ARG A 20 2.51 -3.82 3.05
C ARG A 20 2.74 -2.34 3.35
N ALA A 21 3.92 -1.81 3.03
CA ALA A 21 4.25 -0.40 3.21
C ALA A 21 3.30 0.51 2.42
N ALA A 22 3.11 0.26 1.12
CA ALA A 22 2.18 1.04 0.30
C ALA A 22 0.72 0.95 0.78
N SER A 23 0.31 -0.22 1.27
CA SER A 23 -1.03 -0.45 1.83
C SER A 23 -1.26 0.33 3.13
N ALA A 24 -0.26 0.30 4.03
CA ALA A 24 -0.26 1.06 5.28
C ALA A 24 -0.31 2.56 5.02
N LEU A 25 0.54 3.08 4.12
CA LEU A 25 0.51 4.47 3.66
C LEU A 25 -0.89 4.84 3.15
N LEU A 26 -1.45 4.07 2.20
CA LEU A 26 -2.77 4.34 1.64
C LEU A 26 -3.85 4.43 2.74
N CYS A 27 -3.77 3.63 3.80
CA CYS A 27 -4.71 3.71 4.90
C CYS A 27 -4.54 4.97 5.77
N LEU A 28 -3.35 5.56 5.81
CA LEU A 28 -3.00 6.69 6.69
C LEU A 28 -2.87 8.04 5.98
N VAL A 29 -2.86 8.10 4.65
CA VAL A 29 -2.85 9.38 3.94
C VAL A 29 -4.06 10.26 4.33
N PRO A 30 -3.92 11.59 4.42
CA PRO A 30 -4.99 12.48 4.86
C PRO A 30 -6.21 12.47 3.93
N GLU A 31 -6.01 12.15 2.64
CA GLU A 31 -7.07 12.02 1.65
C GLU A 31 -8.03 10.86 1.97
N THR A 32 -9.15 10.79 1.25
CA THR A 32 -10.08 9.65 1.37
C THR A 32 -9.51 8.44 0.63
N PRO A 33 -9.13 7.35 1.32
CA PRO A 33 -8.60 6.18 0.65
C PRO A 33 -9.70 5.40 -0.06
N MET A 34 -9.35 4.80 -1.20
CA MET A 34 -10.20 3.88 -1.95
C MET A 34 -9.45 2.56 -2.13
N LEU A 35 -10.11 1.46 -1.76
CA LEU A 35 -9.57 0.10 -1.95
C LEU A 35 -10.30 -0.57 -3.10
N PHE A 36 -9.58 -1.37 -3.87
CA PHE A 36 -10.19 -2.26 -4.84
C PHE A 36 -10.52 -3.61 -4.18
N MET A 37 -11.65 -4.22 -4.53
CA MET A 37 -12.10 -5.48 -3.90
C MET A 37 -11.02 -6.57 -3.94
N GLY A 38 -10.73 -7.18 -2.78
CA GLY A 38 -9.69 -8.20 -2.61
C GLY A 38 -8.27 -7.63 -2.46
N GLN A 39 -8.09 -6.31 -2.51
CA GLN A 39 -6.81 -5.70 -2.17
C GLN A 39 -6.48 -5.94 -0.68
N GLU A 40 -7.45 -5.85 0.20
CA GLU A 40 -7.27 -5.97 1.64
C GLU A 40 -6.73 -7.33 2.12
N TRP A 41 -6.71 -8.37 1.29
CA TRP A 41 -6.03 -9.64 1.58
C TRP A 41 -4.98 -10.01 0.53
N SER A 42 -4.61 -9.08 -0.37
CA SER A 42 -3.73 -9.34 -1.51
C SER A 42 -4.20 -10.53 -2.36
N ALA A 43 -5.46 -10.48 -2.82
CA ALA A 43 -6.09 -11.53 -3.63
C ALA A 43 -5.17 -12.04 -4.75
N SER A 44 -5.12 -13.37 -4.94
CA SER A 44 -4.27 -13.97 -5.95
C SER A 44 -4.85 -13.89 -7.37
N THR A 45 -6.15 -13.63 -7.47
CA THR A 45 -6.88 -13.52 -8.74
C THR A 45 -6.59 -12.18 -9.43
N PRO A 46 -6.33 -12.15 -10.75
CA PRO A 46 -6.21 -10.90 -11.48
C PRO A 46 -7.55 -10.15 -11.52
N PHE A 47 -7.54 -8.92 -12.04
CA PHE A 47 -8.77 -8.27 -12.50
C PHE A 47 -8.57 -7.85 -13.95
N GLN A 48 -9.04 -8.70 -14.86
CA GLN A 48 -8.85 -8.56 -16.30
C GLN A 48 -9.95 -7.69 -16.91
N PHE A 49 -9.70 -7.17 -18.10
CA PHE A 49 -10.73 -6.48 -18.89
C PHE A 49 -11.57 -7.54 -19.62
N PHE A 50 -12.86 -7.62 -19.31
CA PHE A 50 -13.81 -8.55 -19.91
C PHE A 50 -15.09 -7.83 -20.35
N THR A 51 -15.76 -8.38 -21.35
CA THR A 51 -16.95 -7.83 -22.02
C THR A 51 -17.77 -8.98 -22.61
N ASP A 52 -19.08 -8.78 -22.80
CA ASP A 52 -19.96 -9.79 -23.41
C ASP A 52 -20.76 -9.12 -24.54
N HIS A 53 -20.20 -9.12 -25.74
CA HIS A 53 -20.80 -8.48 -26.91
C HIS A 53 -21.03 -9.49 -28.04
N ASN A 54 -21.84 -9.10 -29.02
CA ASN A 54 -22.04 -9.92 -30.21
C ASN A 54 -20.71 -10.16 -30.97
N PRO A 55 -20.63 -11.18 -31.84
CA PRO A 55 -19.38 -11.55 -32.50
C PRO A 55 -18.70 -10.43 -33.31
N GLU A 56 -19.49 -9.55 -33.94
CA GLU A 56 -18.96 -8.44 -34.75
C GLU A 56 -18.25 -7.41 -33.88
N LEU A 57 -18.93 -6.90 -32.84
CA LEU A 57 -18.35 -5.92 -31.93
C LEU A 57 -17.26 -6.55 -31.04
N GLY A 58 -17.45 -7.81 -30.63
CA GLY A 58 -16.51 -8.54 -29.81
C GLY A 58 -15.14 -8.69 -30.47
N ALA A 59 -15.10 -9.08 -31.75
CA ALA A 59 -13.85 -9.19 -32.51
C ALA A 59 -13.11 -7.85 -32.60
N LEU A 60 -13.83 -6.73 -32.74
CA LEU A 60 -13.25 -5.38 -32.76
C LEU A 60 -12.65 -5.01 -31.40
N ILE A 61 -13.31 -5.36 -30.30
CA ILE A 61 -12.82 -5.12 -28.94
C ILE A 61 -11.54 -5.91 -28.67
N THR A 62 -11.51 -7.20 -28.99
CA THR A 62 -10.31 -8.04 -28.82
C THR A 62 -9.13 -7.51 -29.60
N GLN A 63 -9.34 -7.12 -30.86
CA GLN A 63 -8.28 -6.49 -31.67
C GLN A 63 -7.83 -5.15 -31.12
N GLY A 64 -8.77 -4.30 -30.68
CA GLY A 64 -8.49 -3.00 -30.07
C GLY A 64 -7.62 -3.16 -28.81
N ARG A 65 -7.99 -4.09 -27.93
CA ARG A 65 -7.27 -4.39 -26.70
C ARG A 65 -5.84 -4.86 -26.97
N ARG A 66 -5.64 -5.79 -27.92
CA ARG A 66 -4.29 -6.22 -28.30
C ARG A 66 -3.46 -5.09 -28.93
N LYS A 67 -4.09 -4.21 -29.74
CA LYS A 67 -3.40 -3.07 -30.34
C LYS A 67 -2.95 -2.03 -29.31
N GLU A 68 -3.74 -1.81 -28.25
CA GLU A 68 -3.40 -0.91 -27.14
C GLU A 68 -2.01 -1.24 -26.56
N PHE A 69 -1.72 -2.53 -26.36
CA PHE A 69 -0.47 -2.96 -25.72
C PHE A 69 0.74 -3.09 -26.65
N ARG A 70 0.58 -2.99 -27.97
CA ARG A 70 1.68 -3.10 -28.95
C ARG A 70 2.81 -2.09 -28.74
N HIS A 71 2.49 -0.94 -28.15
CA HIS A 71 3.45 0.15 -27.93
C HIS A 71 4.36 -0.09 -26.72
N PHE A 72 4.08 -1.10 -25.89
CA PHE A 72 4.93 -1.45 -24.75
C PHE A 72 5.99 -2.45 -25.18
N ALA A 73 7.26 -2.18 -24.86
CA ALA A 73 8.40 -3.02 -25.25
C ALA A 73 8.24 -4.50 -24.88
N ALA A 74 7.59 -4.79 -23.74
CA ALA A 74 7.30 -6.15 -23.27
C ALA A 74 6.34 -6.95 -24.17
N PHE A 75 5.60 -6.28 -25.05
CA PHE A 75 4.62 -6.85 -25.98
C PHE A 75 4.98 -6.58 -27.45
N SER A 76 6.25 -6.30 -27.73
CA SER A 76 6.76 -6.16 -29.10
C SER A 76 6.75 -7.48 -29.86
N ASP A 77 6.79 -8.62 -29.16
CA ASP A 77 6.61 -9.96 -29.71
C ASP A 77 5.11 -10.26 -29.96
N PRO A 78 4.72 -10.57 -31.22
CA PRO A 78 3.36 -11.01 -31.54
C PRO A 78 2.85 -12.20 -30.71
N ALA A 79 3.74 -13.10 -30.27
CA ALA A 79 3.36 -14.22 -29.41
C ALA A 79 2.89 -13.73 -28.02
N ARG A 80 3.56 -12.74 -27.44
CA ARG A 80 3.16 -12.13 -26.16
C ARG A 80 1.84 -11.37 -26.25
N LEU A 81 1.52 -10.78 -27.40
CA LEU A 81 0.21 -10.15 -27.63
C LEU A 81 -0.91 -11.17 -27.72
N ALA A 82 -0.62 -12.38 -28.21
CA ALA A 82 -1.60 -13.47 -28.28
C ALA A 82 -1.91 -14.05 -26.89
N GLU A 83 -0.98 -13.95 -25.93
CA GLU A 83 -1.18 -14.35 -24.53
C GLU A 83 -2.13 -13.41 -23.76
N ILE A 84 -2.36 -12.18 -24.25
CA ILE A 84 -3.29 -11.25 -23.59
C ILE A 84 -4.69 -11.89 -23.55
N PRO A 85 -5.31 -12.01 -22.36
CA PRO A 85 -6.63 -12.60 -22.19
C PRO A 85 -7.65 -11.94 -23.12
N ASP A 86 -8.41 -12.76 -23.85
CA ASP A 86 -9.45 -12.26 -24.74
C ASP A 86 -10.61 -11.69 -23.90
N PRO A 87 -10.98 -10.42 -24.07
CA PRO A 87 -12.07 -9.83 -23.29
C PRO A 87 -13.42 -10.52 -23.49
N GLN A 88 -13.64 -11.20 -24.61
CA GLN A 88 -14.91 -11.89 -24.93
C GLN A 88 -14.97 -13.32 -24.39
N GLU A 89 -13.85 -13.90 -23.96
CA GLU A 89 -13.82 -15.25 -23.43
C GLU A 89 -14.39 -15.30 -22.01
N ALA A 90 -15.31 -16.24 -21.76
CA ALA A 90 -15.95 -16.41 -20.46
C ALA A 90 -14.93 -16.70 -19.34
N SER A 91 -13.79 -17.31 -19.69
CA SER A 91 -12.68 -17.56 -18.77
C SER A 91 -12.04 -16.28 -18.23
N THR A 92 -12.00 -15.19 -19.00
CA THR A 92 -11.44 -13.89 -18.57
C THR A 92 -12.26 -13.28 -17.43
N PHE A 93 -13.59 -13.38 -17.52
CA PHE A 93 -14.48 -13.03 -16.42
C PHE A 93 -14.32 -14.00 -15.23
N ALA A 94 -14.32 -15.31 -15.48
CA ALA A 94 -14.23 -16.32 -14.44
C ALA A 94 -12.93 -16.19 -13.61
N ASN A 95 -11.80 -15.94 -14.27
CA ASN A 95 -10.48 -15.73 -13.64
C ASN A 95 -10.42 -14.45 -12.79
N SER A 96 -11.32 -13.48 -13.05
CA SER A 96 -11.39 -12.22 -12.31
C SER A 96 -12.30 -12.28 -11.07
N LYS A 97 -12.92 -13.44 -10.80
CA LYS A 97 -13.74 -13.64 -9.60
C LYS A 97 -12.87 -13.85 -8.37
N LEU A 98 -13.22 -13.18 -7.28
CA LEU A 98 -12.54 -13.34 -6.00
C LEU A 98 -12.72 -14.77 -5.47
N ARG A 99 -11.60 -15.34 -5.01
CA ARG A 99 -11.54 -16.63 -4.31
C ARG A 99 -11.58 -16.38 -2.81
N TRP A 100 -12.78 -16.43 -2.23
CA TRP A 100 -12.99 -16.09 -0.82
C TRP A 100 -12.32 -17.07 0.15
N GLU A 101 -12.07 -18.29 -0.28
CA GLU A 101 -11.35 -19.30 0.49
C GLU A 101 -9.90 -18.89 0.79
N GLU A 102 -9.30 -18.01 -0.02
CA GLU A 102 -7.94 -17.47 0.18
C GLU A 102 -7.79 -16.79 1.53
N LEU A 103 -8.87 -16.21 2.08
CA LEU A 103 -8.86 -15.57 3.40
C LEU A 103 -8.46 -16.50 4.55
N ARG A 104 -8.54 -17.81 4.35
CA ARG A 104 -8.11 -18.82 5.34
C ARG A 104 -6.63 -19.17 5.23
N GLU A 105 -5.97 -18.77 4.15
CA GLU A 105 -4.53 -18.95 4.00
C GLU A 105 -3.80 -17.87 4.80
N GLU A 106 -2.75 -18.29 5.52
CA GLU A 106 -2.02 -17.43 6.46
C GLU A 106 -1.55 -16.11 5.84
N LYS A 107 -0.91 -16.17 4.66
CA LYS A 107 -0.40 -14.99 3.95
C LYS A 107 -1.49 -13.94 3.65
N HIS A 108 -2.71 -14.37 3.34
CA HIS A 108 -3.83 -13.50 3.01
C HIS A 108 -4.48 -12.95 4.29
N ALA A 109 -4.60 -13.79 5.32
CA ALA A 109 -5.08 -13.39 6.64
C ALA A 109 -4.18 -12.35 7.31
N GLN A 110 -2.85 -12.48 7.18
CA GLN A 110 -1.86 -11.52 7.67
C GLN A 110 -2.01 -10.14 7.01
N VAL A 111 -2.21 -10.10 5.69
CA VAL A 111 -2.48 -8.85 4.97
C VAL A 111 -3.82 -8.24 5.40
N LEU A 112 -4.85 -9.06 5.58
CA LEU A 112 -6.14 -8.58 6.09
C LEU A 112 -6.01 -7.95 7.48
N LEU A 113 -5.23 -8.57 8.36
CA LEU A 113 -4.95 -8.02 9.69
C LEU A 113 -4.22 -6.68 9.61
N LEU A 114 -3.27 -6.52 8.68
CA LEU A 114 -2.62 -5.23 8.42
C LEU A 114 -3.65 -4.16 8.05
N TYR A 115 -4.51 -4.42 7.07
CA TYR A 115 -5.55 -3.45 6.68
C TYR A 115 -6.48 -3.09 7.84
N GLN A 116 -6.90 -4.09 8.61
CA GLN A 116 -7.76 -3.88 9.78
C GLN A 116 -7.09 -2.99 10.83
N GLU A 117 -5.83 -3.24 11.19
CA GLU A 117 -5.12 -2.46 12.21
C GLU A 117 -4.86 -1.02 11.77
N PHE A 118 -4.43 -0.80 10.52
CA PHE A 118 -4.17 0.55 10.01
C PHE A 118 -5.47 1.36 9.81
N LEU A 119 -6.56 0.73 9.36
CA LEU A 119 -7.86 1.39 9.29
C LEU A 119 -8.46 1.64 10.68
N ARG A 120 -8.24 0.72 11.64
CA ARG A 120 -8.63 0.92 13.04
C ARG A 120 -7.88 2.12 13.63
N LEU A 121 -6.58 2.22 13.38
CA LEU A 121 -5.76 3.37 13.79
C LEU A 121 -6.32 4.66 13.17
N ARG A 122 -6.54 4.71 11.85
CA ARG A 122 -7.15 5.85 11.17
C ARG A 122 -8.47 6.28 11.82
N ARG A 123 -9.33 5.33 12.14
CA ARG A 123 -10.65 5.59 12.73
C ARG A 123 -10.58 6.11 14.17
N THR A 124 -9.61 5.63 14.96
CA THR A 124 -9.60 5.83 16.41
C THR A 124 -8.65 6.91 16.88
N HIS A 125 -7.54 7.14 16.16
CA HIS A 125 -6.52 8.09 16.59
C HIS A 125 -6.99 9.55 16.41
N PRO A 126 -6.83 10.42 17.43
CA PRO A 126 -7.28 11.82 17.37
C PRO A 126 -6.71 12.62 16.19
N ALA A 127 -5.46 12.37 15.81
CA ALA A 127 -4.78 13.08 14.72
C ALA A 127 -5.48 12.98 13.34
N PHE A 128 -6.31 11.94 13.12
CA PHE A 128 -7.08 11.77 11.88
C PHE A 128 -8.51 12.32 11.94
N ARG A 129 -8.94 12.91 13.07
CA ARG A 129 -10.32 13.43 13.24
C ARG A 129 -10.54 14.74 12.50
N THR A 130 -9.54 15.62 12.53
CA THR A 130 -9.60 16.90 11.81
C THR A 130 -9.30 16.69 10.33
N ARG A 131 -10.12 17.33 9.49
CA ARG A 131 -10.00 17.31 8.02
C ARG A 131 -9.46 18.62 7.46
N ALA A 132 -8.92 19.48 8.33
CA ALA A 132 -8.28 20.71 7.90
C ALA A 132 -7.05 20.37 7.05
N ARG A 133 -6.82 21.16 5.99
CA ARG A 133 -5.73 20.87 5.04
C ARG A 133 -4.33 21.10 5.63
N ASP A 134 -4.26 21.85 6.72
CA ASP A 134 -3.08 22.21 7.48
C ASP A 134 -2.88 21.36 8.74
N ASN A 135 -3.70 20.32 8.95
CA ASN A 135 -3.53 19.32 10.02
C ASN A 135 -2.36 18.35 9.76
N PHE A 136 -1.64 18.49 8.65
CA PHE A 136 -0.46 17.68 8.42
C PHE A 136 0.57 18.41 7.59
N ILE A 137 1.82 17.97 7.73
CA ILE A 137 2.90 18.33 6.83
C ILE A 137 3.54 17.07 6.26
N ALA A 138 4.08 17.18 5.05
CA ALA A 138 4.91 16.16 4.44
C ALA A 138 6.33 16.70 4.27
N THR A 139 7.33 15.93 4.67
CA THR A 139 8.74 16.30 4.50
C THR A 139 9.58 15.08 4.17
N LYS A 140 10.66 15.30 3.42
CA LYS A 140 11.75 14.33 3.34
C LYS A 140 12.52 14.35 4.67
N ILE A 141 12.86 13.16 5.16
CA ILE A 141 13.69 12.96 6.35
C ILE A 141 15.10 12.54 5.93
N ASP A 142 15.17 11.52 5.08
CA ASP A 142 16.41 10.95 4.53
C ASP A 142 16.17 10.56 3.06
N ASP A 143 17.20 10.07 2.37
CA ASP A 143 17.06 9.47 1.05
C ASP A 143 15.98 8.40 1.06
N ASN A 144 14.96 8.57 0.20
CA ASN A 144 13.79 7.71 0.07
C ASN A 144 12.86 7.60 1.30
N VAL A 145 13.17 8.24 2.42
CA VAL A 145 12.31 8.29 3.61
C VAL A 145 11.51 9.59 3.64
N VAL A 146 10.19 9.46 3.54
CA VAL A 146 9.23 10.56 3.65
C VAL A 146 8.48 10.45 4.98
N ALA A 147 8.29 11.57 5.67
CA ALA A 147 7.47 11.66 6.85
C ALA A 147 6.20 12.46 6.61
N LEU A 148 5.09 11.98 7.13
CA LEU A 148 3.87 12.75 7.35
C LEU A 148 3.73 13.00 8.85
N PHE A 149 3.67 14.25 9.28
CA PHE A 149 3.38 14.61 10.66
C PHE A 149 1.95 15.14 10.75
N PHE A 150 1.16 14.61 11.68
CA PHE A 150 -0.25 14.98 11.87
C PHE A 150 -0.45 15.69 13.21
N GLY A 151 -1.23 16.77 13.19
CA GLY A 151 -1.50 17.64 14.33
C GLY A 151 -1.63 19.11 13.93
N GLU A 152 -1.73 19.98 14.91
CA GLU A 152 -1.76 21.42 14.68
C GLU A 152 -0.38 21.92 14.24
N PRO A 153 -0.29 22.99 13.42
CA PRO A 153 1.00 23.58 13.06
C PRO A 153 1.85 23.90 14.30
N GLY A 154 3.02 23.26 14.39
CA GLY A 154 3.94 23.39 15.54
C GLY A 154 3.68 22.42 16.70
N ARG A 155 2.64 21.58 16.61
CA ARG A 155 2.33 20.53 17.58
C ARG A 155 1.77 19.29 16.89
N TYR A 156 2.66 18.37 16.57
CA TYR A 156 2.32 17.08 15.97
C TYR A 156 2.29 15.99 17.04
N ASP A 157 1.25 15.15 17.02
CA ASP A 157 1.10 14.06 18.00
C ASP A 157 1.30 12.67 17.34
N LEU A 158 1.33 12.61 16.01
CA LEU A 158 1.52 11.39 15.24
C LEU A 158 2.47 11.64 14.06
N ALA A 159 3.40 10.72 13.84
CA ALA A 159 4.25 10.72 12.65
C ALA A 159 4.10 9.40 11.90
N VAL A 160 4.08 9.45 10.58
CA VAL A 160 4.06 8.30 9.69
C VAL A 160 5.29 8.40 8.80
N LEU A 161 6.27 7.56 9.05
CA LEU A 161 7.50 7.46 8.27
C LEU A 161 7.35 6.37 7.22
N ILE A 162 7.72 6.68 5.98
CA ILE A 162 7.46 5.86 4.80
C ILE A 162 8.74 5.68 4.02
N ASP A 163 9.03 4.43 3.68
CA ASP A 163 10.03 4.04 2.71
C ASP A 163 9.46 2.90 1.86
N LEU A 164 9.48 3.05 0.54
CA LEU A 164 8.96 2.06 -0.40
C LEU A 164 10.08 1.25 -1.08
N ILE A 165 11.35 1.54 -0.77
CA ILE A 165 12.53 0.95 -1.40
C ILE A 165 13.26 0.03 -0.41
N GLY A 166 13.45 0.46 0.83
CA GLY A 166 14.27 -0.27 1.80
C GLY A 166 15.77 -0.08 1.56
N GLY A 167 16.57 -0.94 2.20
CA GLY A 167 18.03 -0.95 2.08
C GLY A 167 18.75 0.01 3.03
N HIS A 168 18.05 0.54 4.04
CA HIS A 168 18.64 1.42 5.04
C HIS A 168 19.10 0.61 6.26
N GLU A 169 20.39 0.60 6.56
CA GLU A 169 20.92 -0.07 7.76
C GLU A 169 20.74 0.79 9.02
N MET A 170 20.90 2.11 8.91
CA MET A 170 20.71 3.08 10.00
C MET A 170 20.29 4.45 9.43
N PRO A 171 19.02 4.62 9.02
CA PRO A 171 18.56 5.90 8.48
C PRO A 171 18.63 6.98 9.56
N ASN A 172 19.10 8.18 9.20
CA ASN A 172 19.07 9.30 10.12
C ASN A 172 17.68 9.92 10.08
N LEU A 173 16.86 9.57 11.06
CA LEU A 173 15.47 10.01 11.08
C LEU A 173 15.29 11.47 11.54
N ASP A 174 16.34 12.12 12.08
CA ASP A 174 16.36 13.48 12.67
C ASP A 174 14.96 14.01 13.06
N LEU A 175 14.30 13.30 13.98
CA LEU A 175 12.96 13.63 14.44
C LEU A 175 12.98 14.79 15.44
N ALA A 176 14.15 15.15 15.96
CA ALA A 176 14.33 16.18 16.98
C ALA A 176 13.72 17.53 16.55
N ARG A 177 13.79 17.87 15.26
CA ARG A 177 13.15 19.08 14.71
C ARG A 177 11.62 19.10 14.79
N PHE A 178 10.99 17.96 15.04
CA PHE A 178 9.54 17.79 15.21
C PHE A 178 9.16 17.28 16.61
N THR A 179 10.14 17.07 17.50
CA THR A 179 9.89 16.72 18.89
C THR A 179 9.57 18.00 19.67
N PRO A 180 8.46 18.05 20.42
CA PRO A 180 8.13 19.20 21.25
C PRO A 180 9.12 19.36 22.41
N ASP A 181 9.31 20.60 22.86
CA ASP A 181 10.14 20.94 24.02
C ASP A 181 9.38 20.73 25.35
N ASP A 182 8.84 19.52 25.57
CA ASP A 182 7.99 19.21 26.73
C ASP A 182 8.15 17.78 27.29
N GLU A 183 9.38 17.27 27.32
CA GLU A 183 9.79 15.94 27.84
C GLU A 183 9.14 14.73 27.12
N ARG A 184 8.32 14.94 26.09
CA ARG A 184 7.75 13.88 25.26
C ARG A 184 8.73 13.45 24.18
N ASP A 185 8.66 12.17 23.79
CA ASP A 185 9.49 11.63 22.70
C ASP A 185 8.70 10.64 21.82
N TRP A 186 9.17 10.46 20.59
CA TRP A 186 8.54 9.62 19.58
C TRP A 186 8.76 8.14 19.87
N HIS A 187 7.66 7.40 19.99
CA HIS A 187 7.69 5.96 20.23
C HIS A 187 6.97 5.19 19.12
N PRO A 188 7.50 4.04 18.68
CA PRO A 188 6.82 3.15 17.75
C PRO A 188 5.45 2.75 18.25
N LEU A 189 4.43 3.02 17.44
CA LEU A 189 3.05 2.62 17.68
C LEU A 189 2.65 1.41 16.84
N LEU A 190 3.04 1.40 15.56
CA LEU A 190 2.65 0.38 14.59
C LEU A 190 3.66 0.34 13.44
N SER A 191 4.03 -0.84 12.96
CA SER A 191 4.90 -1.00 11.80
C SER A 191 4.30 -1.98 10.79
N SER A 192 4.39 -1.67 9.49
CA SER A 192 3.95 -2.59 8.44
C SER A 192 4.82 -3.85 8.32
N ASN A 193 5.97 -3.88 9.00
CA ASN A 193 6.89 -5.03 9.05
C ASN A 193 6.78 -5.86 10.34
N GLU A 194 5.76 -5.65 11.17
CA GLU A 194 5.48 -6.57 12.27
C GLU A 194 5.20 -8.00 11.77
N GLU A 195 5.67 -9.00 12.51
CA GLU A 195 5.56 -10.43 12.15
C GLU A 195 4.10 -10.86 11.95
N ARG A 196 3.16 -10.31 12.74
CA ARG A 196 1.71 -10.60 12.59
C ARG A 196 1.13 -10.17 11.24
N PHE A 197 1.83 -9.32 10.49
CA PHE A 197 1.47 -8.92 9.13
C PHE A 197 2.30 -9.67 8.07
N GLY A 198 3.09 -10.67 8.45
CA GLY A 198 4.03 -11.37 7.57
C GLY A 198 5.32 -10.59 7.30
N GLY A 199 5.64 -9.61 8.15
CA GLY A 199 6.89 -8.86 8.10
C GLY A 199 8.04 -9.53 8.85
N SER A 200 9.26 -9.03 8.63
CA SER A 200 10.47 -9.63 9.18
C SER A 200 10.75 -9.25 10.64
N GLY A 201 10.10 -8.20 11.17
CA GLY A 201 10.41 -7.63 12.49
C GLY A 201 11.84 -7.07 12.63
N GLN A 202 12.60 -6.99 11.53
CA GLN A 202 14.00 -6.59 11.52
C GLN A 202 14.22 -5.07 11.66
N THR A 203 15.47 -4.65 11.54
CA THR A 203 15.92 -3.26 11.54
C THR A 203 15.00 -2.36 10.71
N LEU A 204 14.64 -1.21 11.29
CA LEU A 204 13.83 -0.19 10.65
C LEU A 204 14.38 0.18 9.28
N PHE A 205 13.55 0.02 8.24
CA PHE A 205 13.85 0.40 6.85
C PHE A 205 14.93 -0.44 6.13
N ALA A 206 15.34 -1.59 6.68
CA ALA A 206 16.14 -2.57 5.93
C ALA A 206 15.37 -3.11 4.71
N GLU A 207 14.04 -3.24 4.84
CA GLU A 207 13.09 -3.50 3.75
C GLU A 207 12.05 -2.36 3.72
N PRO A 208 11.29 -2.19 2.61
CA PRO A 208 10.21 -1.21 2.55
C PRO A 208 9.31 -1.25 3.79
N ASN A 209 8.99 -0.09 4.35
CA ASN A 209 8.26 0.01 5.60
C ASN A 209 7.39 1.27 5.69
N THR A 210 6.28 1.15 6.40
CA THR A 210 5.55 2.28 6.97
C THR A 210 5.55 2.13 8.49
N LEU A 211 6.24 3.05 9.16
CA LEU A 211 6.34 3.12 10.61
C LEU A 211 5.49 4.27 11.13
N VAL A 212 4.60 3.97 12.06
CA VAL A 212 3.81 4.95 12.80
C VAL A 212 4.47 5.19 14.15
N LEU A 213 4.71 6.45 14.46
CA LEU A 213 5.20 6.92 15.74
C LEU A 213 4.14 7.80 16.42
N THR A 214 4.09 7.73 17.74
CA THR A 214 3.25 8.62 18.57
C THR A 214 4.11 9.26 19.66
N LEU A 215 3.70 10.44 20.12
CA LEU A 215 4.34 11.08 21.27
C LEU A 215 3.83 10.48 22.58
N VAL A 216 4.76 10.17 23.50
CA VAL A 216 4.47 9.75 24.88
C VAL A 216 5.33 10.54 25.84
N GLU A 217 4.88 10.68 27.10
CA GLU A 217 5.70 11.28 28.16
C GLU A 217 6.98 10.47 28.38
N GLY A 218 8.13 11.12 28.34
CA GLY A 218 9.41 10.51 28.68
C GLY A 218 9.42 10.07 30.13
N ARG A 219 9.73 8.79 30.39
CA ARG A 219 10.07 8.38 31.76
C ARG A 219 11.38 9.04 32.13
N ARG A 220 11.35 10.08 32.98
CA ARG A 220 12.54 10.53 33.72
C ARG A 220 13.11 9.31 34.45
N VAL A 221 14.24 8.80 33.98
CA VAL A 221 15.11 7.97 34.82
C VAL A 221 15.58 8.93 35.91
N ARG A 222 15.00 8.81 37.10
CA ARG A 222 15.55 9.47 38.29
C ARG A 222 16.92 8.85 38.53
N ASN A 223 17.98 9.60 38.24
CA ASN A 223 19.32 9.32 38.74
C ASN A 223 19.33 9.34 40.27
#